data_AF-A0A9C8WQQ1-F1
#
_entry.id   AF-A0A9C8WQQ1-F1
#
_cell.length_a   1.000
_cell.length_b   1.000
_cell.length_c   1.000
_cell.angle_alpha   90.00
_cell.angle_beta   90.00
_cell.angle_gamma   90.00
#
_symmetry.space_group_name_H-M   'P 1'
#
loop_
_entity.id
_entity.type
_entity.pdbx_description
1 polymer ?
#
loop_
_entity_poly.entity_id
_entity_poly.type
_entity_poly.pdbx_seq_one_letter_code
_entity_poly.pdbx_strand_id
1 'polypeptide(L)'
;MDHQKYMLEALAQARMALMAQEFPVGCVLVRDGEIVARGHRQNSRSEVCNEIDHAEVVTLRMLLSRQPETDCSRLVAYSTMEPCLMCYSTMLLSGVRHFVYGYEDRMGGGTNLPLARLNPLYAEMSVRVEAGVLRNDCLALFQQFFRDFSYWQDSLLSQYTLAQPIQDM
;
A
#
# COMPACT_ATOMS: atom_id res chain seq x y z
N MET A 1 -16.09 -4.43 9.33
CA MET A 1 -15.55 -3.11 9.00
C MET A 1 -16.00 -2.77 7.58
N ASP A 2 -16.25 -1.49 7.30
CA ASP A 2 -16.57 -1.05 5.94
C ASP A 2 -15.25 -0.83 5.16
N HIS A 3 -14.73 -1.90 4.55
CA HIS A 3 -13.46 -1.85 3.84
C HIS A 3 -13.48 -0.88 2.65
N GLN A 4 -14.63 -0.74 1.97
CA GLN A 4 -14.77 0.16 0.83
C GLN A 4 -14.58 1.61 1.26
N LYS A 5 -15.21 2.03 2.37
CA LYS A 5 -15.02 3.39 2.93
C LYS A 5 -13.55 3.73 3.15
N TYR A 6 -12.77 2.85 3.75
CA TYR A 6 -11.35 3.11 4.03
C TYR A 6 -10.49 3.05 2.77
N MET A 7 -10.83 2.18 1.82
CA MET A 7 -10.13 2.12 0.54
C MET A 7 -10.39 3.36 -0.32
N LEU A 8 -11.59 3.96 -0.27
CA LEU A 8 -11.87 5.25 -0.92
C LEU A 8 -10.96 6.38 -0.40
N GLU A 9 -10.65 6.36 0.90
CA GLU A 9 -9.72 7.31 1.51
C GLU A 9 -8.26 7.05 1.08
N ALA A 10 -7.86 5.78 0.96
CA ALA A 10 -6.55 5.42 0.39
C ALA A 10 -6.45 5.84 -1.10
N LEU A 11 -7.52 5.67 -1.87
CA LEU A 11 -7.62 6.14 -3.26
C LEU A 11 -7.52 7.66 -3.37
N ALA A 12 -8.06 8.42 -2.40
CA ALA A 12 -7.88 9.86 -2.35
C ALA A 12 -6.40 10.23 -2.18
N GLN A 13 -5.65 9.50 -1.35
CA GLN A 13 -4.21 9.66 -1.21
C GLN A 13 -3.45 9.26 -2.48
N ALA A 14 -3.81 8.14 -3.11
CA ALA A 14 -3.21 7.72 -4.39
C ALA A 14 -3.37 8.76 -5.51
N ARG A 15 -4.53 9.44 -5.57
CA ARG A 15 -4.74 10.57 -6.49
C ARG A 15 -3.81 11.74 -6.22
N MET A 16 -3.47 12.02 -4.96
CA MET A 16 -2.49 13.05 -4.62
C MET A 16 -1.09 12.69 -5.14
N ALA A 17 -0.65 11.44 -4.96
CA ALA A 17 0.61 10.96 -5.56
C ALA A 17 0.60 11.10 -7.09
N LEU A 18 -0.50 10.68 -7.76
CA LEU A 18 -0.62 10.79 -9.21
C LEU A 18 -0.51 12.25 -9.69
N MET A 19 -1.19 13.18 -9.02
CA MET A 19 -1.11 14.63 -9.32
C MET A 19 0.31 15.17 -9.13
N ALA A 20 1.06 14.61 -8.19
CA ALA A 20 2.48 14.91 -7.96
C ALA A 20 3.43 14.14 -8.92
N GLN A 21 2.90 13.41 -9.91
CA GLN A 21 3.65 12.58 -10.86
C GLN A 21 4.45 11.45 -10.19
N GLU A 22 4.01 11.02 -9.00
CA GLU A 22 4.54 9.87 -8.27
C GLU A 22 3.72 8.62 -8.58
N PHE A 23 4.33 7.44 -8.43
CA PHE A 23 3.62 6.17 -8.60
C PHE A 23 2.39 6.13 -7.64
N PRO A 24 1.17 5.87 -8.14
CA PRO A 24 -0.08 6.31 -7.50
C PRO A 24 -0.54 5.36 -6.40
N VAL A 25 0.28 5.25 -5.34
CA VAL A 25 -0.01 4.43 -4.16
C VAL A 25 -0.42 5.34 -3.01
N GLY A 26 -1.53 4.99 -2.37
CA GLY A 26 -2.05 5.64 -1.18
C GLY A 26 -2.29 4.62 -0.08
N CYS A 27 -2.15 5.06 1.18
CA CYS A 27 -2.36 4.23 2.35
C CYS A 27 -3.09 4.99 3.46
N VAL A 28 -3.94 4.29 4.21
CA VAL A 28 -4.53 4.76 5.46
C VAL A 28 -4.39 3.71 6.56
N LEU A 29 -4.15 4.16 7.79
CA LEU A 29 -4.13 3.32 8.98
C LEU A 29 -5.40 3.56 9.79
N VAL A 30 -6.10 2.48 10.13
CA VAL A 30 -7.36 2.51 10.87
C VAL A 30 -7.20 1.84 12.22
N ARG A 31 -7.72 2.47 13.27
CA ARG A 31 -7.81 1.92 14.64
C ARG A 31 -9.24 2.09 15.13
N ASP A 32 -9.87 1.01 15.58
CA ASP A 32 -11.24 1.04 16.15
C ASP A 32 -12.30 1.72 15.25
N GLY A 33 -12.14 1.57 13.93
CA GLY A 33 -13.05 2.16 12.94
C GLY A 33 -12.74 3.61 12.56
N GLU A 34 -11.72 4.23 13.16
CA GLU A 34 -11.28 5.59 12.87
C GLU A 34 -9.96 5.60 12.09
N ILE A 35 -9.85 6.49 11.11
CA ILE A 35 -8.59 6.69 10.38
C ILE A 35 -7.66 7.54 11.24
N VAL A 36 -6.56 6.94 11.69
CA VAL A 36 -5.56 7.59 12.55
C VAL A 36 -4.39 8.19 11.77
N ALA A 37 -4.14 7.73 10.55
CA ALA A 37 -3.14 8.31 9.65
C ALA A 37 -3.50 8.06 8.17
N ARG A 38 -2.99 8.95 7.31
CA ARG A 38 -3.12 8.90 5.85
C ARG A 38 -1.78 9.30 5.22
N GLY A 39 -1.44 8.72 4.09
CA GLY A 39 -0.25 9.08 3.33
C GLY A 39 -0.26 8.49 1.93
N HIS A 40 0.62 9.02 1.09
CA HIS A 40 0.83 8.56 -0.28
C HIS A 40 2.33 8.50 -0.58
N ARG A 41 2.67 7.79 -1.66
CA ARG A 41 4.06 7.71 -2.11
C ARG A 41 4.58 9.09 -2.52
N GLN A 42 5.83 9.37 -2.19
CA GLN A 42 6.48 10.65 -2.47
C GLN A 42 7.99 10.47 -2.62
N ASN A 43 8.66 11.53 -3.13
CA ASN A 43 10.12 11.68 -3.18
C ASN A 43 10.88 10.74 -4.13
N SER A 44 10.23 10.11 -5.10
CA SER A 44 10.94 9.23 -6.05
C SER A 44 11.44 9.97 -7.28
N ARG A 45 11.04 11.23 -7.42
CA ARG A 45 11.51 12.15 -8.47
C ARG A 45 12.00 13.50 -7.92
N SER A 46 12.19 13.62 -6.61
CA SER A 46 12.72 14.83 -5.95
C SER A 46 14.23 14.97 -6.13
N GLU A 47 14.76 16.18 -5.86
CA GLU A 47 16.22 16.44 -5.83
C GLU A 47 16.96 15.51 -4.84
N VAL A 48 16.29 15.15 -3.76
CA VAL A 48 16.70 14.08 -2.84
C VAL A 48 15.81 12.88 -3.10
N CYS A 49 16.16 12.07 -4.09
CA CYS A 49 15.42 10.87 -4.44
C CYS A 49 15.47 9.84 -3.29
N ASN A 50 14.32 9.27 -2.95
CA ASN A 50 14.17 8.28 -1.90
C ASN A 50 13.16 7.19 -2.32
N GLU A 51 13.61 5.94 -2.34
CA GLU A 51 12.75 4.78 -2.62
C GLU A 51 12.11 4.16 -1.37
N ILE A 52 12.35 4.73 -0.18
CA ILE A 52 11.77 4.27 1.08
C ILE A 52 10.41 4.94 1.36
N ASP A 53 10.15 6.10 0.77
CA ASP A 53 8.94 6.90 1.02
C ASP A 53 7.71 6.40 0.25
N HIS A 54 7.48 5.08 0.33
CA HIS A 54 6.25 4.43 -0.06
C HIS A 54 5.09 4.83 0.87
N ALA A 55 3.87 4.77 0.35
CA ALA A 55 2.68 5.25 1.05
C ALA A 55 2.52 4.63 2.45
N GLU A 56 2.76 3.32 2.56
CA GLU A 56 2.67 2.57 3.82
C GLU A 56 3.68 3.09 4.85
N VAL A 57 4.95 3.23 4.44
CA VAL A 57 6.03 3.69 5.31
C VAL A 57 5.82 5.14 5.73
N VAL A 58 5.43 6.01 4.80
CA VAL A 58 5.10 7.41 5.08
C VAL A 58 3.96 7.51 6.09
N THR A 59 2.88 6.76 5.88
CA THR A 59 1.70 6.77 6.74
C THR A 59 2.04 6.30 8.16
N LEU A 60 2.79 5.20 8.28
CA LEU A 60 3.23 4.67 9.57
C LEU A 60 4.17 5.63 10.29
N ARG A 61 5.15 6.20 9.58
CA ARG A 61 6.07 7.19 10.14
C ARG A 61 5.32 8.40 10.67
N MET A 62 4.37 8.94 9.91
CA MET A 62 3.53 10.07 10.34
C MET A 62 2.74 9.76 11.62
N LEU A 63 2.18 8.56 11.73
CA LEU A 63 1.47 8.14 12.94
C LEU A 63 2.41 8.09 14.14
N LEU A 64 3.53 7.36 14.02
CA LEU A 64 4.45 7.11 15.13
C LEU A 64 5.23 8.36 15.54
N SER A 65 5.54 9.28 14.61
CA SER A 65 6.12 10.58 14.98
C SER A 65 5.18 11.45 15.81
N ARG A 66 3.86 11.26 15.68
CA ARG A 66 2.85 11.99 16.47
C ARG A 66 2.42 11.24 17.74
N GLN A 67 2.41 9.91 17.68
CA GLN A 67 1.94 9.01 18.73
C GLN A 67 2.90 7.82 18.85
N PRO A 68 4.10 7.99 19.42
CA PRO A 68 5.13 6.95 19.47
C PRO A 68 4.71 5.71 20.26
N GLU A 69 3.84 5.89 21.27
CA GLU A 69 3.28 4.82 22.11
C GLU A 69 2.08 4.10 21.46
N THR A 70 1.87 4.24 20.15
CA THR A 70 0.76 3.59 19.46
C THR A 70 0.91 2.08 19.48
N ASP A 71 -0.09 1.39 20.06
CA ASP A 71 -0.24 -0.05 19.86
C ASP A 71 -0.65 -0.35 18.41
N CYS A 72 0.35 -0.68 17.59
CA CYS A 72 0.16 -0.98 16.18
C CYS A 72 -0.55 -2.31 15.92
N SER A 73 -0.66 -3.20 16.91
CA SER A 73 -1.36 -4.48 16.75
C SER A 73 -2.87 -4.30 16.51
N ARG A 74 -3.40 -3.15 16.91
CA ARG A 74 -4.80 -2.73 16.71
C ARG A 74 -5.03 -2.00 15.39
N LEU A 75 -4.00 -1.81 14.58
CA LEU A 75 -4.10 -1.13 13.30
C LEU A 75 -4.48 -2.10 12.18
N VAL A 76 -5.30 -1.59 11.27
CA VAL A 76 -5.53 -2.18 9.95
C VAL A 76 -4.94 -1.23 8.90
N ALA A 77 -4.05 -1.76 8.07
CA ALA A 77 -3.44 -1.02 6.96
C ALA A 77 -4.23 -1.23 5.67
N TYR A 78 -4.76 -0.15 5.11
CA TYR A 78 -5.43 -0.14 3.82
C TYR A 78 -4.49 0.49 2.79
N SER A 79 -4.11 -0.23 1.73
CA SER A 79 -3.23 0.27 0.67
C SER A 79 -3.85 0.08 -0.71
N THR A 80 -3.72 1.04 -1.61
CA THR A 80 -4.31 0.91 -2.97
C THR A 80 -3.62 -0.16 -3.81
N MET A 81 -2.38 -0.51 -3.48
CA MET A 81 -1.62 -1.62 -4.05
C MET A 81 -1.21 -2.60 -2.95
N GLU A 82 -1.02 -3.86 -3.30
CA GLU A 82 -0.40 -4.85 -2.41
C GLU A 82 0.94 -4.32 -1.87
N PRO A 83 1.15 -4.29 -0.55
CA PRO A 83 2.41 -3.84 0.01
C PRO A 83 3.59 -4.66 -0.50
N CYS A 84 4.64 -3.98 -0.97
CA CYS A 84 5.87 -4.65 -1.35
C CYS A 84 6.58 -5.27 -0.13
N LEU A 85 7.59 -6.12 -0.35
CA LEU A 85 8.31 -6.80 0.73
C LEU A 85 8.87 -5.85 1.82
N MET A 86 9.37 -4.67 1.42
CA MET A 86 9.83 -3.64 2.36
C MET A 86 8.69 -3.16 3.25
N CYS A 87 7.61 -2.66 2.65
CA CYS A 87 6.47 -2.08 3.36
C CYS A 87 5.79 -3.12 4.27
N TYR A 88 5.61 -4.34 3.75
CA TYR A 88 5.07 -5.45 4.50
C TYR A 88 5.93 -5.76 5.73
N SER A 89 7.24 -5.92 5.56
CA SER A 89 8.16 -6.21 6.66
C SER A 89 8.24 -5.07 7.68
N THR A 90 8.25 -3.81 7.24
CA THR A 90 8.22 -2.64 8.12
C THR A 90 6.97 -2.62 8.99
N MET A 91 5.79 -2.83 8.40
CA MET A 91 4.52 -2.88 9.11
C MET A 91 4.47 -4.06 10.10
N LEU A 92 4.97 -5.23 9.71
CA LEU A 92 5.09 -6.39 10.60
C LEU A 92 5.99 -6.09 11.81
N LEU A 93 7.16 -5.50 11.59
CA LEU A 93 8.08 -5.13 12.67
C LEU A 93 7.49 -4.07 13.61
N SER A 94 6.68 -3.16 13.10
CA SER A 94 5.97 -2.18 13.93
C SER A 94 4.80 -2.76 14.70
N GLY A 95 4.31 -3.96 14.35
CA GLY A 95 3.24 -4.64 15.08
C GLY A 95 1.92 -4.76 14.32
N VAL A 96 1.80 -4.19 13.11
CA VAL A 96 0.59 -4.31 12.28
C VAL A 96 0.43 -5.75 11.78
N ARG A 97 -0.77 -6.31 11.91
CA ARG A 97 -1.08 -7.71 11.53
C ARG A 97 -2.25 -7.86 10.57
N HIS A 98 -2.96 -6.78 10.26
CA HIS A 98 -4.12 -6.81 9.36
C HIS A 98 -3.89 -5.86 8.19
N PHE A 99 -3.81 -6.44 6.99
CA PHE A 99 -3.59 -5.74 5.74
C PHE A 99 -4.81 -5.89 4.84
N VAL A 100 -5.21 -4.80 4.21
CA VAL A 100 -6.27 -4.75 3.21
C VAL A 100 -5.70 -4.02 2.01
N TYR A 101 -5.78 -4.61 0.81
CA TYR A 101 -5.31 -3.92 -0.39
C TYR A 101 -6.27 -4.01 -1.57
N GLY A 102 -6.17 -3.02 -2.45
CA GLY A 102 -7.04 -2.92 -3.62
C GLY A 102 -6.54 -3.71 -4.81
N TYR A 103 -5.36 -3.36 -5.33
CA TYR A 103 -4.79 -3.96 -6.53
C TYR A 103 -3.56 -4.81 -6.22
N GLU A 104 -3.47 -6.01 -6.80
CA GLU A 104 -2.34 -6.91 -6.61
C GLU A 104 -1.05 -6.41 -7.28
N ASP A 105 0.10 -6.61 -6.64
CA ASP A 105 1.41 -6.33 -7.23
C ASP A 105 2.07 -7.63 -7.70
N ARG A 106 1.91 -7.93 -8.99
CA ARG A 106 2.46 -9.14 -9.63
C ARG A 106 3.99 -9.15 -9.74
N MET A 107 4.66 -8.04 -9.48
CA MET A 107 6.11 -7.94 -9.62
C MET A 107 6.81 -7.90 -8.26
N GLY A 108 6.30 -7.12 -7.32
CA GLY A 108 6.93 -6.84 -6.03
C GLY A 108 6.11 -7.17 -4.78
N GLY A 109 4.90 -7.73 -4.94
CA GLY A 109 3.97 -8.03 -3.85
C GLY A 109 4.59 -8.88 -2.74
N GLY A 110 4.52 -8.36 -1.51
CA GLY A 110 5.17 -8.97 -0.34
C GLY A 110 4.25 -9.84 0.51
N THR A 111 2.93 -9.79 0.33
CA THR A 111 1.98 -10.36 1.30
C THR A 111 1.93 -11.89 1.29
N ASN A 112 2.45 -12.52 0.23
CA ASN A 112 2.59 -13.98 0.10
C ASN A 112 3.91 -14.53 0.66
N LEU A 113 4.71 -13.70 1.36
CA LEU A 113 5.95 -14.15 2.00
C LEU A 113 5.66 -15.28 3.01
N PRO A 114 6.29 -16.47 2.87
CA PRO A 114 6.02 -17.61 3.76
C PRO A 114 6.69 -17.41 5.13
N LEU A 115 6.02 -16.67 6.02
CA LEU A 115 6.56 -16.27 7.33
C LEU A 115 7.07 -17.45 8.16
N ALA A 116 6.36 -18.58 8.15
CA ALA A 116 6.73 -19.81 8.88
C ALA A 116 8.10 -20.38 8.48
N ARG A 117 8.69 -19.95 7.36
CA ARG A 117 10.04 -20.36 6.90
C ARG A 117 11.14 -19.36 7.28
N LEU A 118 10.81 -18.28 7.98
CA LEU A 118 11.74 -17.24 8.38
C LEU A 118 12.23 -17.45 9.82
N ASN A 119 13.06 -16.52 10.32
CA ASN A 119 13.57 -16.53 11.69
C ASN A 119 12.44 -16.41 12.74
N PRO A 120 12.68 -16.84 14.00
CA PRO A 120 11.64 -16.96 15.04
C PRO A 120 10.77 -15.71 15.24
N LEU A 121 11.36 -14.51 15.10
CA LEU A 121 10.62 -13.24 15.18
C LEU A 121 9.40 -13.20 14.24
N TYR A 122 9.54 -13.72 13.01
CA TYR A 122 8.52 -13.68 11.98
C TYR A 122 7.69 -14.98 11.91
N ALA A 123 8.32 -16.13 12.18
CA ALA A 123 7.70 -17.44 11.98
C ALA A 123 6.43 -17.66 12.81
N GLU A 124 6.33 -16.98 13.95
CA GLU A 124 5.20 -17.07 14.88
C GLU A 124 4.14 -15.97 14.64
N MET A 125 4.37 -15.05 13.71
CA MET A 125 3.42 -13.97 13.43
C MET A 125 2.19 -14.49 12.68
N SER A 126 1.02 -14.31 13.27
CA SER A 126 -0.27 -14.52 12.60
C SER A 126 -0.71 -13.24 11.90
N VAL A 127 -0.93 -13.30 10.58
CA VAL A 127 -1.27 -12.15 9.73
C VAL A 127 -2.58 -12.41 8.98
N ARG A 128 -3.41 -11.38 8.89
CA ARG A 128 -4.65 -11.37 8.08
C ARG A 128 -4.45 -10.45 6.88
N VAL A 129 -4.78 -10.96 5.70
CA VAL A 129 -4.71 -10.22 4.43
C VAL A 129 -6.06 -10.30 3.73
N GLU A 130 -6.60 -9.16 3.31
CA GLU A 130 -7.80 -9.05 2.49
C GLU A 130 -7.47 -8.33 1.19
N ALA A 131 -7.63 -9.03 0.08
CA ALA A 131 -7.24 -8.55 -1.25
C ALA A 131 -8.46 -8.10 -2.07
N GLY A 132 -8.23 -7.21 -3.04
CA GLY A 132 -9.21 -6.91 -4.08
C GLY A 132 -10.29 -5.90 -3.71
N VAL A 133 -10.14 -5.15 -2.62
CA VAL A 133 -11.15 -4.15 -2.21
C VAL A 133 -11.09 -2.94 -3.15
N LEU A 134 -12.18 -2.65 -3.87
CA LEU A 134 -12.21 -1.60 -4.90
C LEU A 134 -11.05 -1.75 -5.91
N ARG A 135 -10.78 -3.01 -6.31
CA ARG A 135 -9.68 -3.35 -7.21
C ARG A 135 -9.73 -2.55 -8.51
N ASN A 136 -10.91 -2.39 -9.11
CA ASN A 136 -11.06 -1.73 -10.41
C ASN A 136 -10.76 -0.23 -10.33
N ASP A 137 -11.18 0.44 -9.24
CA ASP A 137 -10.82 1.83 -8.98
C ASP A 137 -9.30 2.02 -8.78
N CYS A 138 -8.67 1.09 -8.08
CA CYS A 138 -7.21 1.09 -7.90
C CYS A 138 -6.49 0.86 -9.23
N LEU A 139 -6.90 -0.18 -9.98
CA LEU A 139 -6.38 -0.50 -11.31
C LEU A 139 -6.45 0.70 -12.27
N ALA A 140 -7.56 1.43 -12.27
CA ALA A 140 -7.75 2.60 -13.13
C ALA A 140 -6.66 3.67 -12.91
N LEU A 141 -6.26 3.93 -11.67
CA LEU A 141 -5.16 4.87 -11.36
C LEU A 141 -3.81 4.36 -11.87
N PHE A 142 -3.50 3.07 -11.70
CA PHE A 142 -2.24 2.50 -12.20
C PHE A 142 -2.18 2.47 -13.72
N GLN A 143 -3.29 2.16 -14.40
CA GLN A 143 -3.38 2.23 -15.86
C GLN A 143 -3.21 3.66 -16.37
N GLN A 144 -3.80 4.65 -15.69
CA GLN A 144 -3.57 6.05 -16.02
C GLN A 144 -2.08 6.39 -15.89
N PHE A 145 -1.45 6.05 -14.76
CA PHE A 145 -0.04 6.34 -14.55
C PHE A 145 0.86 5.72 -15.63
N PHE A 146 0.68 4.44 -15.96
CA PHE A 146 1.51 3.78 -16.98
C PHE A 146 1.26 4.28 -18.42
N ARG A 147 0.16 4.97 -18.69
CA ARG A 147 -0.06 5.67 -19.97
C ARG A 147 0.62 7.03 -20.00
N ASP A 148 0.67 7.72 -18.86
CA ASP A 148 1.12 9.10 -18.77
C ASP A 148 2.64 9.22 -18.47
N PHE A 149 3.24 8.20 -17.85
CA PHE A 149 4.62 8.25 -17.33
C PHE A 149 5.45 7.01 -17.72
N SER A 150 6.77 7.20 -17.83
CA SER A 150 7.74 6.14 -18.21
C SER A 150 8.35 5.38 -17.01
N TYR A 151 7.99 5.72 -15.77
CA TYR A 151 8.49 4.98 -14.61
C TYR A 151 8.01 3.53 -14.67
N TRP A 152 8.97 2.59 -14.62
CA TRP A 152 8.73 1.15 -14.79
C TRP A 152 8.05 0.77 -16.11
N GLN A 153 8.23 1.59 -17.16
CA GLN A 153 7.83 1.23 -18.51
C GLN A 153 8.44 -0.11 -18.91
N ASP A 154 7.65 -0.92 -19.63
CA ASP A 154 8.00 -2.27 -20.09
C ASP A 154 8.32 -3.30 -19.00
N SER A 155 8.14 -2.95 -17.72
CA SER A 155 8.22 -3.90 -16.62
C SER A 155 7.07 -4.92 -16.66
N LEU A 156 7.25 -6.04 -15.94
CA LEU A 156 6.19 -7.03 -15.73
C LEU A 156 4.92 -6.38 -15.17
N LEU A 157 5.07 -5.46 -14.21
CA LEU A 157 3.93 -4.78 -13.59
C LEU A 157 3.19 -3.89 -14.59
N SER A 158 3.92 -3.11 -15.39
CA SER A 158 3.33 -2.23 -16.40
C SER A 158 2.55 -3.02 -17.45
N GLN A 159 3.16 -4.05 -18.03
CA GLN A 159 2.53 -4.92 -19.02
C GLN A 159 1.29 -5.64 -18.46
N TYR A 160 1.42 -6.21 -17.27
CA TYR A 160 0.30 -6.87 -16.59
C TYR A 160 -0.86 -5.91 -16.38
N THR A 161 -0.58 -4.72 -15.84
CA THR A 161 -1.58 -3.69 -15.50
C THR A 161 -2.34 -3.18 -16.72
N LEU A 162 -1.63 -2.88 -17.80
CA LEU A 162 -2.25 -2.42 -19.05
C LEU A 162 -3.09 -3.50 -19.74
N ALA A 163 -2.80 -4.78 -19.49
CA ALA A 163 -3.57 -5.91 -20.03
C ALA A 163 -4.81 -6.28 -19.19
N GLN A 164 -4.94 -5.77 -17.96
CA GLN A 164 -6.09 -6.10 -17.12
C GLN A 164 -7.37 -5.38 -17.58
N PRO A 165 -8.51 -6.07 -17.71
CA PRO A 165 -9.78 -5.41 -17.94
C PRO A 165 -10.25 -4.70 -16.66
N ILE A 166 -10.81 -3.51 -16.82
CA ILE A 166 -11.70 -2.93 -15.80
C ILE A 166 -13.03 -3.66 -15.96
N GLN A 167 -13.39 -4.49 -14.97
CA GLN A 167 -14.69 -5.17 -14.98
C GLN A 167 -15.76 -4.17 -14.53
N ASP A 168 -16.80 -3.97 -15.33
CA ASP A 168 -17.99 -3.27 -14.84
C ASP A 168 -18.66 -4.15 -13.76
N MET A 169 -19.04 -3.53 -12.64
CA MET A 169 -19.78 -4.17 -11.54
C MET A 169 -21.20 -4.57 -11.95
#